data_AF-A0A178XV56-F1
#
_entry.id   AF-A0A178XV56-F1
#
_cell.length_a   1.000
_cell.length_b   1.000
_cell.length_c   1.000
_cell.angle_alpha   90.00
_cell.angle_beta   90.00
_cell.angle_gamma   90.00
#
_symmetry.space_group_name_H-M   'P 1'
#
loop_
_entity.id
_entity.type
_entity.pdbx_description
1 polymer ?
#
loop_
_entity_poly.entity_id
_entity_poly.type
_entity_poly.pdbx_seq_one_letter_code
_entity_poly.pdbx_strand_id
1 'polypeptide(L)'
;MTKYTHKKKITIAKATAGPTISPAQEEELSGLREDIRSLGRRTTAQAIELGGYLARVKAILPEKALGAWIKAVCKFTPKTGRNYIAVHANLIDYKERLEAAAVAPTVLFVLAYAEQPDVERVISAIETGEQLTVAQVKAMVGVEARRKVATTDEALNVGGIAGLRKAAELKTTQDVAQFHGLMSAVLKRVEKAMEPIAKGRAVKKGMLQEAIVYDCRHAHDLLNSIAAPMKAELVAHVNWRPARLPEGSAWRTVQALLHRMGGVDGWPDRTEFVGWLQAEVIPALRFVVHGEALTSTEEEMEIADTSDDLASQEPAEASDRVQRGEEATLARINSVFNGMIAPASPAGASRKRRSVPSAAAA
;
A
#
# COMPACT_ATOMS: atom_id res chain seq x y z
N MET A 1 -30.22 37.50 -33.95
CA MET A 1 -29.49 36.27 -33.57
C MET A 1 -30.44 35.07 -33.50
N THR A 2 -31.00 34.64 -34.63
CA THR A 2 -32.13 33.68 -34.62
C THR A 2 -32.04 32.64 -35.74
N LYS A 3 -30.86 32.46 -36.33
CA LYS A 3 -30.60 31.44 -37.37
C LYS A 3 -29.62 30.34 -36.95
N TYR A 4 -29.00 30.45 -35.76
CA TYR A 4 -27.98 29.50 -35.30
C TYR A 4 -28.52 28.35 -34.42
N THR A 5 -29.74 28.46 -33.90
CA THR A 5 -30.36 27.46 -33.02
C THR A 5 -31.20 26.41 -33.75
N HIS A 6 -31.67 26.70 -34.97
CA HIS A 6 -32.47 25.72 -35.74
C HIS A 6 -31.64 24.67 -36.46
N LYS A 7 -30.45 25.02 -36.97
CA LYS A 7 -29.56 24.04 -37.62
C LYS A 7 -29.10 22.97 -36.63
N LYS A 8 -28.77 23.35 -35.39
CA LYS A 8 -28.38 22.39 -34.34
C LYS A 8 -29.53 21.46 -33.93
N LYS A 9 -30.78 21.95 -33.87
CA LYS A 9 -31.95 21.11 -33.60
C LYS A 9 -32.28 20.14 -34.75
N ILE A 10 -32.10 20.55 -36.01
CA ILE A 10 -32.35 19.68 -37.18
C ILE A 10 -31.24 18.62 -37.32
N THR A 11 -29.98 18.95 -37.02
CA THR A 11 -28.89 17.96 -37.02
C THR A 11 -29.00 16.97 -35.86
N ILE A 12 -29.53 17.38 -34.70
CA ILE A 12 -29.81 16.49 -33.56
C ILE A 12 -31.04 15.60 -33.83
N ALA A 13 -32.09 16.12 -34.45
CA ALA A 13 -33.28 15.32 -34.79
C ALA A 13 -33.02 14.27 -35.89
N LYS A 14 -31.99 14.45 -36.74
CA LYS A 14 -31.61 13.49 -37.78
C LYS A 14 -30.60 12.41 -37.32
N ALA A 15 -30.16 12.47 -36.06
CA ALA A 15 -29.23 11.49 -35.46
C ALA A 15 -29.88 10.54 -34.45
N THR A 16 -31.19 10.67 -34.19
CA THR A 16 -31.96 9.82 -33.25
C THR A 16 -32.77 8.75 -33.98
N ALA A 17 -32.16 8.08 -34.96
CA ALA A 17 -32.56 6.73 -35.32
C ALA A 17 -31.47 5.81 -34.78
N GLY A 18 -31.53 5.54 -33.47
CA GLY A 18 -30.84 4.37 -32.93
C GLY A 18 -31.41 3.11 -33.60
N PRO A 19 -30.68 1.97 -33.61
CA PRO A 19 -31.20 0.74 -34.17
C PRO A 19 -32.52 0.43 -33.45
N THR A 20 -33.61 0.31 -34.20
CA THR A 20 -34.89 -0.11 -33.65
C THR A 20 -34.70 -1.54 -33.17
N ILE A 21 -34.56 -1.72 -31.86
CA ILE A 21 -34.43 -3.03 -31.23
C ILE A 21 -35.69 -3.82 -31.62
N SER A 22 -35.51 -5.02 -32.17
CA SER A 22 -36.65 -5.84 -32.59
C SER A 22 -37.39 -6.39 -31.36
N PRO A 23 -38.68 -6.73 -31.48
CA PRO A 23 -39.43 -7.34 -30.38
C PRO A 23 -38.76 -8.61 -29.81
N ALA A 24 -38.12 -9.40 -30.67
CA ALA A 24 -37.35 -10.57 -30.26
C ALA A 24 -36.10 -10.21 -29.43
N GLN A 25 -35.43 -9.11 -29.77
CA GLN A 25 -34.29 -8.60 -28.99
C GLN A 25 -34.72 -8.01 -27.64
N GLU A 26 -35.92 -7.42 -27.56
CA GLU A 26 -36.48 -6.95 -26.27
C GLU A 26 -36.84 -8.13 -25.36
N GLU A 27 -37.43 -9.19 -25.90
CA GLU A 27 -37.70 -10.44 -25.19
C GLU A 27 -36.41 -11.09 -24.68
N GLU A 28 -35.38 -11.17 -25.52
CA GLU A 28 -34.06 -11.69 -25.14
C GLU A 28 -33.42 -10.86 -24.03
N LEU A 29 -33.45 -9.52 -24.12
CA LEU A 29 -32.95 -8.63 -23.07
C LEU A 29 -33.72 -8.79 -21.75
N SER A 30 -35.03 -9.06 -21.81
CA SER A 30 -35.83 -9.36 -20.63
C SER A 30 -35.45 -10.70 -20.01
N GLY A 31 -35.25 -11.74 -20.82
CA GLY A 31 -34.77 -13.06 -20.36
C GLY A 31 -33.41 -12.96 -19.68
N LEU A 32 -32.44 -12.32 -20.32
CA LEU A 32 -31.10 -12.09 -19.77
C LEU A 32 -31.13 -11.29 -18.45
N ARG A 33 -32.10 -10.40 -18.29
CA ARG A 33 -32.30 -9.63 -17.05
C ARG A 33 -32.75 -10.52 -15.90
N GLU A 34 -33.62 -11.48 -16.15
CA GLU A 34 -34.08 -12.43 -15.14
C GLU A 34 -32.98 -13.43 -14.79
N ASP A 35 -32.25 -13.93 -15.79
CA ASP A 35 -31.09 -14.81 -15.59
C ASP A 35 -30.00 -14.13 -14.74
N ILE A 36 -29.71 -12.85 -15.00
CA ILE A 36 -28.74 -12.10 -14.18
C ILE A 36 -29.24 -11.87 -12.75
N ARG A 37 -30.57 -11.81 -12.53
CA ARG A 37 -31.15 -11.62 -11.19
C ARG A 37 -31.18 -12.94 -10.41
N SER A 38 -31.31 -14.07 -11.08
CA SER A 38 -31.30 -15.40 -10.45
C SER A 38 -29.89 -15.86 -10.07
N LEU A 39 -28.84 -15.25 -10.64
CA LEU A 39 -27.46 -15.43 -10.17
C LEU A 39 -27.34 -15.00 -8.70
N GLY A 40 -27.09 -15.97 -7.83
CA GLY A 40 -26.94 -15.79 -6.38
C GLY A 40 -25.57 -15.22 -5.95
N ARG A 41 -24.97 -15.82 -4.90
CA ARG A 41 -23.66 -15.38 -4.36
C ARG A 41 -22.55 -15.65 -5.37
N ARG A 42 -22.03 -14.58 -5.97
CA ARG A 42 -21.03 -14.55 -7.06
C ARG A 42 -19.78 -15.41 -6.81
N THR A 43 -19.87 -16.71 -7.08
CA THR A 43 -18.73 -17.63 -7.20
C THR A 43 -17.95 -17.37 -8.50
N THR A 44 -16.78 -17.98 -8.65
CA THR A 44 -15.98 -17.93 -9.89
C THR A 44 -16.80 -18.37 -11.12
N ALA A 45 -17.56 -19.47 -10.99
CA ALA A 45 -18.45 -19.97 -12.02
C ALA A 45 -19.50 -18.93 -12.43
N GLN A 46 -20.15 -18.33 -11.44
CA GLN A 46 -21.18 -17.30 -11.66
C GLN A 46 -20.59 -16.00 -12.23
N ALA A 47 -19.33 -15.68 -11.93
CA ALA A 47 -18.64 -14.54 -12.52
C ALA A 47 -18.39 -14.73 -14.03
N ILE A 48 -18.02 -15.94 -14.44
CA ILE A 48 -17.85 -16.30 -15.86
C ILE A 48 -19.21 -16.32 -16.57
N GLU A 49 -20.22 -16.92 -15.95
CA GLU A 49 -21.59 -16.98 -16.50
C GLU A 49 -22.22 -15.58 -16.66
N LEU A 50 -22.03 -14.69 -15.67
CA LEU A 50 -22.41 -13.28 -15.76
C LEU A 50 -21.73 -12.59 -16.95
N GLY A 51 -20.46 -12.89 -17.20
CA GLY A 51 -19.74 -12.40 -18.37
C GLY A 51 -20.38 -12.85 -19.68
N GLY A 52 -20.85 -14.09 -19.75
CA GLY A 52 -21.55 -14.66 -20.90
C GLY A 52 -22.90 -14.00 -21.17
N TYR A 53 -23.70 -13.75 -20.13
CA TYR A 53 -24.95 -12.98 -20.28
C TYR A 53 -24.67 -11.56 -20.78
N LEU A 54 -23.69 -10.87 -20.20
CA LEU A 54 -23.32 -9.51 -20.60
C LEU A 54 -22.74 -9.44 -22.01
N ALA A 55 -22.05 -10.48 -22.48
CA ALA A 55 -21.56 -10.58 -23.85
C ALA A 55 -22.73 -10.66 -24.85
N ARG A 56 -23.80 -11.39 -24.53
CA ARG A 56 -25.03 -11.43 -25.33
C ARG A 56 -25.74 -10.07 -25.34
N VAL A 57 -25.87 -9.41 -24.19
CA VAL A 57 -26.41 -8.04 -24.12
C VAL A 57 -25.58 -7.07 -24.98
N LYS A 58 -24.25 -7.19 -24.95
CA LYS A 58 -23.33 -6.38 -25.79
C LYS A 58 -23.53 -6.61 -27.29
N ALA A 59 -23.96 -7.80 -27.72
CA ALA A 59 -24.25 -8.09 -29.12
C ALA A 59 -25.55 -7.41 -29.60
N ILE A 60 -26.48 -7.14 -28.69
CA ILE A 60 -27.79 -6.53 -28.99
C ILE A 60 -27.72 -5.00 -28.89
N LEU A 61 -27.05 -4.48 -27.86
CA LEU A 61 -27.06 -3.06 -27.53
C LEU A 61 -25.79 -2.33 -28.03
N PRO A 62 -25.92 -1.11 -28.59
CA PRO A 62 -24.76 -0.27 -28.90
C PRO A 62 -24.05 0.15 -27.60
N GLU A 63 -22.75 0.45 -27.68
CA GLU A 63 -21.89 0.60 -26.50
C GLU A 63 -22.40 1.63 -25.46
N LYS A 64 -22.96 2.76 -25.91
CA LYS A 64 -23.55 3.78 -25.02
C LYS A 64 -24.78 3.25 -24.26
N ALA A 65 -25.63 2.47 -24.94
CA ALA A 65 -26.81 1.87 -24.34
C ALA A 65 -26.46 0.70 -23.42
N LEU A 66 -25.44 -0.10 -23.77
CA LEU A 66 -24.91 -1.18 -22.94
C LEU A 66 -24.47 -0.65 -21.57
N GLY A 67 -23.72 0.45 -21.52
CA GLY A 67 -23.28 1.04 -20.26
C GLY A 67 -24.45 1.51 -19.37
N ALA A 68 -25.46 2.13 -19.97
CA ALA A 68 -26.68 2.53 -19.25
C ALA A 68 -27.45 1.31 -18.72
N TRP A 69 -27.60 0.27 -19.55
CA TRP A 69 -28.28 -0.97 -19.20
C TRP A 69 -27.58 -1.71 -18.05
N ILE A 70 -26.26 -1.88 -18.11
CA ILE A 70 -25.45 -2.50 -17.06
C ILE A 70 -25.67 -1.79 -15.71
N LYS A 71 -25.65 -0.45 -15.71
CA LYS A 71 -25.87 0.33 -14.50
C LYS A 71 -27.30 0.12 -13.95
N ALA A 72 -28.30 0.06 -14.83
CA ALA A 72 -29.69 -0.08 -14.43
C ALA A 72 -30.01 -1.48 -13.87
N VAL A 73 -29.51 -2.53 -14.52
CA VAL A 73 -29.83 -3.93 -14.23
C VAL A 73 -28.89 -4.52 -13.18
N CYS A 74 -27.58 -4.41 -13.37
CA CYS A 74 -26.59 -5.12 -12.56
C CYS A 74 -26.10 -4.32 -11.33
N LYS A 75 -26.47 -3.03 -11.25
CA LYS A 75 -26.11 -2.10 -10.15
C LYS A 75 -24.62 -1.89 -9.92
N PHE A 76 -23.77 -2.17 -10.92
CA PHE A 76 -22.34 -1.83 -10.90
C PHE A 76 -21.95 -0.93 -12.08
N THR A 77 -20.71 -0.48 -12.09
CA THR A 77 -20.21 0.45 -13.11
C THR A 77 -20.12 -0.22 -14.50
N PRO A 78 -20.27 0.53 -15.60
CA PRO A 78 -20.03 0.01 -16.95
C PRO A 78 -18.62 -0.58 -17.13
N LYS A 79 -17.63 -0.11 -16.35
CA LYS A 79 -16.27 -0.67 -16.34
C LYS A 79 -16.26 -2.08 -15.78
N THR A 80 -16.89 -2.30 -14.63
CA THR A 80 -17.03 -3.62 -14.01
C THR A 80 -17.74 -4.61 -14.94
N GLY A 81 -18.79 -4.18 -15.63
CA GLY A 81 -19.47 -5.04 -16.61
C GLY A 81 -18.59 -5.45 -17.78
N ARG A 82 -17.77 -4.54 -18.31
CA ARG A 82 -16.78 -4.88 -19.35
C ARG A 82 -15.73 -5.88 -18.86
N ASN A 83 -15.31 -5.78 -17.60
CA ASN A 83 -14.38 -6.76 -17.03
C ASN A 83 -14.98 -8.16 -16.97
N TYR A 84 -16.25 -8.31 -16.57
CA TYR A 84 -16.91 -9.63 -16.62
C TYR A 84 -17.04 -10.16 -18.05
N ILE A 85 -17.37 -9.31 -19.03
CA ILE A 85 -17.37 -9.70 -20.45
C ILE A 85 -15.98 -10.21 -20.87
N ALA A 86 -14.91 -9.51 -20.48
CA ALA A 86 -13.54 -9.91 -20.78
C ALA A 86 -13.15 -11.24 -20.11
N VAL A 87 -13.57 -11.45 -18.85
CA VAL A 87 -13.39 -12.72 -18.14
C VAL A 87 -14.01 -13.87 -18.93
N HIS A 88 -15.26 -13.75 -19.36
CA HIS A 88 -15.89 -14.78 -20.17
C HIS A 88 -15.20 -14.95 -21.53
N ALA A 89 -14.86 -13.86 -22.22
CA ALA A 89 -14.29 -13.95 -23.57
C ALA A 89 -12.88 -14.56 -23.58
N ASN A 90 -12.06 -14.28 -22.56
CA ASN A 90 -10.63 -14.59 -22.59
C ASN A 90 -10.23 -15.74 -21.65
N LEU A 91 -11.07 -16.08 -20.66
CA LEU A 91 -10.75 -17.10 -19.65
C LEU A 91 -11.65 -18.34 -19.71
N ILE A 92 -12.53 -18.46 -20.71
CA ILE A 92 -13.47 -19.59 -20.80
C ILE A 92 -12.75 -20.95 -20.89
N ASP A 93 -11.60 -20.99 -21.57
CA ASP A 93 -10.79 -22.20 -21.72
C ASP A 93 -10.15 -22.64 -20.39
N TYR A 94 -10.07 -21.73 -19.41
CA TYR A 94 -9.54 -21.98 -18.06
C TYR A 94 -10.64 -22.24 -17.03
N LYS A 95 -11.91 -22.25 -17.43
CA LYS A 95 -13.07 -22.25 -16.53
C LYS A 95 -12.96 -23.31 -15.42
N GLU A 96 -12.73 -24.56 -15.79
CA GLU A 96 -12.69 -25.68 -14.83
C GLU A 96 -11.59 -25.50 -13.78
N ARG A 97 -10.40 -25.06 -14.22
CA ARG A 97 -9.25 -24.84 -13.33
C ARG A 97 -9.47 -23.65 -12.41
N LEU A 98 -10.01 -22.55 -12.94
CA LEU A 98 -10.31 -21.34 -12.16
C LEU A 98 -11.40 -21.60 -11.11
N GLU A 99 -12.40 -22.40 -11.45
CA GLU A 99 -13.46 -22.83 -10.53
C GLU A 99 -12.93 -23.74 -9.44
N ALA A 100 -12.12 -24.74 -9.80
CA ALA A 100 -11.49 -25.65 -8.83
C ALA A 100 -10.57 -24.89 -7.85
N ALA A 101 -9.85 -23.88 -8.34
CA ALA A 101 -8.98 -23.02 -7.56
C ALA A 101 -9.73 -21.90 -6.79
N ALA A 102 -11.06 -21.83 -6.89
CA ALA A 102 -11.91 -20.81 -6.24
C ALA A 102 -11.41 -19.36 -6.43
N VAL A 103 -10.90 -19.04 -7.62
CA VAL A 103 -10.22 -17.77 -7.88
C VAL A 103 -11.18 -16.59 -7.71
N ALA A 104 -10.81 -15.62 -6.88
CA ALA A 104 -11.62 -14.45 -6.57
C ALA A 104 -11.88 -13.57 -7.82
N PRO A 105 -13.08 -12.95 -7.96
CA PRO A 105 -13.42 -12.13 -9.14
C PRO A 105 -12.45 -10.99 -9.46
N THR A 106 -11.81 -10.41 -8.44
CA THR A 106 -10.80 -9.34 -8.62
C THR A 106 -9.53 -9.84 -9.31
N VAL A 107 -9.14 -11.10 -9.06
CA VAL A 107 -8.02 -11.76 -9.75
C VAL A 107 -8.40 -12.10 -11.18
N LEU A 108 -9.62 -12.62 -11.40
CA LEU A 108 -10.15 -12.86 -12.76
C LEU A 108 -10.09 -11.61 -13.64
N PHE A 109 -10.40 -10.42 -13.08
CA PHE A 109 -10.31 -9.16 -13.82
C PHE A 109 -8.90 -8.79 -14.25
N VAL A 110 -7.87 -9.22 -13.51
CA VAL A 110 -6.48 -9.00 -13.91
C VAL A 110 -6.09 -10.00 -14.99
N LEU A 111 -6.40 -11.28 -14.77
CA LEU A 111 -6.09 -12.36 -15.72
C LEU A 111 -6.77 -12.20 -17.08
N ALA A 112 -7.97 -11.62 -17.11
CA ALA A 112 -8.71 -11.41 -18.35
C ALA A 112 -7.99 -10.52 -19.38
N TYR A 113 -6.94 -9.79 -18.97
CA TYR A 113 -6.12 -8.97 -19.87
C TYR A 113 -4.65 -9.40 -19.92
N ALA A 114 -4.30 -10.50 -19.26
CA ALA A 114 -2.95 -11.05 -19.27
C ALA A 114 -2.71 -11.90 -20.52
N GLU A 115 -1.44 -12.08 -20.89
CA GLU A 115 -1.08 -13.02 -21.94
C GLU A 115 -1.27 -14.47 -21.46
N GLN A 116 -1.59 -15.38 -22.38
CA GLN A 116 -1.81 -16.80 -22.09
C GLN A 116 -0.73 -17.46 -21.19
N PRO A 117 0.58 -17.28 -21.44
CA PRO A 117 1.62 -17.86 -20.57
C PRO A 117 1.63 -17.29 -19.16
N ASP A 118 1.16 -16.06 -18.95
CA ASP A 118 1.08 -15.45 -17.63
C ASP A 118 -0.17 -15.92 -16.87
N VAL A 119 -1.28 -16.14 -17.57
CA VAL A 119 -2.49 -16.77 -17.01
C VAL A 119 -2.16 -18.16 -16.49
N GLU A 120 -1.49 -18.98 -17.30
CA GLU A 120 -1.04 -20.31 -16.92
C GLU A 120 -0.15 -20.30 -15.67
N ARG A 121 0.83 -19.39 -15.64
CA ARG A 121 1.73 -19.25 -14.49
C ARG A 121 1.00 -18.92 -13.19
N VAL A 122 0.01 -18.02 -13.24
CA VAL A 122 -0.78 -17.63 -12.07
C VAL A 122 -1.69 -18.78 -11.62
N ILE A 123 -2.36 -19.46 -12.54
CA ILE A 123 -3.24 -20.60 -12.20
C ILE A 123 -2.42 -21.72 -11.56
N SER A 124 -1.27 -22.09 -12.14
CA SER A 124 -0.41 -23.12 -11.57
C SER A 124 0.11 -22.78 -10.17
N ALA A 125 0.45 -21.52 -9.89
CA ALA A 125 0.85 -21.10 -8.55
C ALA A 125 -0.30 -21.29 -7.52
N ILE A 126 -1.52 -20.91 -7.89
CA ILE A 126 -2.70 -21.10 -7.03
C ILE A 126 -3.00 -22.60 -6.84
N GLU A 127 -2.89 -23.41 -7.88
CA GLU A 127 -3.06 -24.87 -7.83
C GLU A 127 -2.04 -25.55 -6.90
N THR A 128 -0.82 -24.99 -6.77
CA THR A 128 0.18 -25.46 -5.81
C THR A 128 -0.07 -25.03 -4.36
N GLY A 129 -1.17 -24.32 -4.10
CA GLY A 129 -1.57 -23.87 -2.77
C GLY A 129 -1.08 -22.47 -2.39
N GLU A 130 -0.47 -21.71 -3.31
CA GLU A 130 -0.06 -20.34 -3.04
C GLU A 130 -1.27 -19.41 -2.94
N GLN A 131 -1.37 -18.65 -1.84
CA GLN A 131 -2.38 -17.62 -1.66
C GLN A 131 -1.87 -16.29 -2.22
N LEU A 132 -2.15 -16.04 -3.50
CA LEU A 132 -1.70 -14.84 -4.20
C LEU A 132 -2.63 -13.65 -3.95
N THR A 133 -2.06 -12.53 -3.50
CA THR A 133 -2.75 -11.23 -3.46
C THR A 133 -2.92 -10.65 -4.87
N VAL A 134 -3.90 -9.77 -5.06
CA VAL A 134 -4.13 -9.07 -6.34
C VAL A 134 -2.88 -8.30 -6.81
N ALA A 135 -2.07 -7.78 -5.88
CA ALA A 135 -0.82 -7.10 -6.20
C ALA A 135 0.24 -8.06 -6.75
N GLN A 136 0.41 -9.23 -6.13
CA GLN A 136 1.31 -10.27 -6.62
C GLN A 136 0.88 -10.79 -7.99
N VAL A 137 -0.41 -11.02 -8.21
CA VAL A 137 -0.93 -11.41 -9.54
C VAL A 137 -0.59 -10.35 -10.58
N LYS A 138 -0.81 -9.06 -10.29
CA LYS A 138 -0.46 -7.96 -11.21
C LYS A 138 1.02 -7.90 -11.55
N ALA A 139 1.89 -8.19 -10.58
CA ALA A 139 3.33 -8.28 -10.79
C ALA A 139 3.68 -9.48 -11.69
N MET A 140 3.07 -10.65 -11.45
CA MET A 140 3.28 -11.87 -12.23
C MET A 140 2.85 -11.73 -13.70
N VAL A 141 1.80 -10.95 -13.98
CA VAL A 141 1.28 -10.71 -15.34
C VAL A 141 1.86 -9.45 -16.00
N GLY A 142 2.86 -8.79 -15.37
CA GLY A 142 3.49 -7.59 -15.93
C GLY A 142 2.57 -6.38 -16.10
N VAL A 143 1.40 -6.36 -15.42
CA VAL A 143 0.37 -5.29 -15.50
C VAL A 143 0.68 -4.12 -14.55
N GLU A 144 1.83 -4.12 -13.89
CA GLU A 144 2.37 -2.84 -13.42
C GLU A 144 2.53 -1.94 -14.63
N ALA A 145 1.64 -0.93 -14.73
CA ALA A 145 1.98 0.27 -15.45
C ALA A 145 3.37 0.64 -14.94
N ARG A 146 4.38 0.53 -15.80
CA ARG A 146 5.72 1.05 -15.52
C ARG A 146 5.52 2.53 -15.27
N ARG A 147 5.20 2.89 -14.02
CA ARG A 147 5.24 4.25 -13.52
C ARG A 147 6.69 4.59 -13.80
N LYS A 148 6.94 5.45 -14.79
CA LYS A 148 8.28 5.99 -15.02
C LYS A 148 8.69 6.51 -13.66
N VAL A 149 9.58 5.79 -12.99
CA VAL A 149 10.16 6.23 -11.73
C VAL A 149 10.85 7.51 -12.14
N ALA A 150 10.32 8.65 -11.69
CA ALA A 150 10.93 9.93 -11.99
C ALA A 150 12.39 9.83 -11.58
N THR A 151 13.29 10.24 -12.46
CA THR A 151 14.71 10.26 -12.11
C THR A 151 14.89 11.17 -10.89
N THR A 152 15.94 10.94 -10.09
CA THR A 152 16.24 11.77 -8.91
C THR A 152 16.25 13.25 -9.27
N ASP A 153 16.77 13.60 -10.45
CA ASP A 153 16.80 14.96 -10.96
C ASP A 153 15.39 15.51 -11.28
N GLU A 154 14.53 14.74 -11.94
CA GLU A 154 13.14 15.13 -12.21
C GLU A 154 12.25 15.24 -10.96
N ALA A 155 12.58 14.53 -9.88
CA ALA A 155 11.83 14.58 -8.62
C ALA A 155 12.24 15.79 -7.77
N LEU A 156 13.53 16.14 -7.75
CA LEU A 156 14.07 17.23 -6.93
C LEU A 156 13.92 18.62 -7.57
N ASN A 157 13.73 18.70 -8.89
CA ASN A 157 13.59 19.98 -9.60
C ASN A 157 12.14 20.51 -9.70
N VAL A 158 11.16 19.83 -9.07
CA VAL A 158 9.78 20.34 -8.99
C VAL A 158 9.63 21.18 -7.73
N GLY A 159 9.22 22.44 -7.89
CA GLY A 159 8.99 23.35 -6.76
C GLY A 159 7.67 23.11 -6.02
N GLY A 160 7.56 23.71 -4.82
CA GLY A 160 6.33 23.72 -4.02
C GLY A 160 6.01 22.39 -3.31
N ILE A 161 4.88 22.35 -2.59
CA ILE A 161 4.50 21.21 -1.75
C ILE A 161 4.31 19.91 -2.54
N ALA A 162 3.85 20.01 -3.79
CA ALA A 162 3.70 18.86 -4.68
C ALA A 162 5.05 18.25 -5.07
N GLY A 163 6.04 19.09 -5.37
CA GLY A 163 7.41 18.66 -5.63
C GLY A 163 8.07 18.05 -4.41
N LEU A 164 7.92 18.69 -3.23
CA LEU A 164 8.43 18.14 -1.96
C LEU A 164 7.85 16.75 -1.65
N ARG A 165 6.54 16.55 -1.87
CA ARG A 165 5.91 15.22 -1.69
C ARG A 165 6.49 14.18 -2.64
N LYS A 166 6.69 14.55 -3.91
CA LYS A 166 7.28 13.65 -4.92
C LYS A 166 8.74 13.28 -4.57
N ALA A 167 9.53 14.26 -4.12
CA ALA A 167 10.89 14.05 -3.65
C ALA A 167 10.92 13.14 -2.40
N ALA A 168 10.00 13.35 -1.45
CA ALA A 168 9.88 12.52 -0.26
C ALA A 168 9.48 11.08 -0.59
N GLU A 169 8.50 10.86 -1.49
CA GLU A 169 8.09 9.53 -1.95
C GLU A 169 9.25 8.77 -2.61
N LEU A 170 10.00 9.45 -3.49
CA LEU A 170 11.19 8.88 -4.12
C LEU A 170 12.26 8.52 -3.10
N LYS A 171 12.62 9.45 -2.21
CA LYS A 171 13.60 9.23 -1.14
C LYS A 171 13.21 8.04 -0.29
N THR A 172 11.98 8.02 0.22
CA THR A 172 11.51 6.94 1.09
C THR A 172 11.56 5.59 0.37
N THR A 173 11.19 5.54 -0.91
CA THR A 173 11.25 4.30 -1.70
C THR A 173 12.69 3.80 -1.86
N GLN A 174 13.63 4.70 -2.18
CA GLN A 174 15.05 4.37 -2.33
C GLN A 174 15.68 3.93 -1.00
N ASP A 175 15.44 4.70 0.06
CA ASP A 175 16.00 4.45 1.38
C ASP A 175 15.46 3.15 1.99
N VAL A 176 14.16 2.85 1.82
CA VAL A 176 13.57 1.57 2.28
C VAL A 176 14.20 0.39 1.54
N ALA A 177 14.38 0.49 0.21
CA ALA A 177 15.02 -0.56 -0.57
C ALA A 177 16.48 -0.78 -0.15
N GLN A 178 17.24 0.31 0.05
CA GLN A 178 18.63 0.24 0.52
C GLN A 178 18.72 -0.33 1.94
N PHE A 179 17.85 0.11 2.85
CA PHE A 179 17.75 -0.40 4.21
C PHE A 179 17.49 -1.90 4.20
N HIS A 180 16.46 -2.36 3.48
CA HIS A 180 16.14 -3.78 3.38
C HIS A 180 17.33 -4.59 2.81
N GLY A 181 17.98 -4.10 1.76
CA GLY A 181 19.15 -4.74 1.17
C GLY A 181 20.32 -4.92 2.16
N LEU A 182 20.63 -3.90 2.96
CA LEU A 182 21.63 -4.00 4.03
C LEU A 182 21.23 -5.03 5.07
N MET A 183 19.98 -5.02 5.53
CA MET A 183 19.48 -5.92 6.56
C MET A 183 19.50 -7.38 6.11
N SER A 184 19.11 -7.67 4.86
CA SER A 184 19.23 -9.02 4.28
C SER A 184 20.68 -9.47 4.19
N ALA A 185 21.61 -8.59 3.82
CA ALA A 185 23.03 -8.92 3.73
C ALA A 185 23.65 -9.17 5.12
N VAL A 186 23.25 -8.40 6.14
CA VAL A 186 23.64 -8.61 7.53
C VAL A 186 23.12 -9.95 8.05
N LEU A 187 21.82 -10.24 7.88
CA LEU A 187 21.20 -11.51 8.28
C LEU A 187 21.95 -12.71 7.70
N LYS A 188 22.19 -12.71 6.38
CA LYS A 188 22.93 -13.77 5.70
C LYS A 188 24.34 -13.98 6.26
N ARG A 189 25.05 -12.89 6.59
CA ARG A 189 26.40 -12.98 7.18
C ARG A 189 26.38 -13.50 8.61
N VAL A 190 25.39 -13.08 9.41
CA VAL A 190 25.18 -13.58 10.77
C VAL A 190 24.86 -15.09 10.74
N GLU A 191 23.90 -15.52 9.92
CA GLU A 191 23.54 -16.94 9.79
C GLU A 191 24.72 -17.79 9.33
N LYS A 192 25.46 -17.32 8.31
CA LYS A 192 26.68 -17.99 7.84
C LYS A 192 27.75 -18.09 8.93
N ALA A 193 27.90 -17.05 9.75
CA ALA A 193 28.85 -17.07 10.86
C ALA A 193 28.45 -18.07 11.96
N MET A 194 27.17 -18.44 12.04
CA MET A 194 26.63 -19.39 13.02
C MET A 194 26.75 -20.86 12.58
N GLU A 195 26.87 -21.15 11.27
CA GLU A 195 27.07 -22.52 10.74
C GLU A 195 28.15 -23.37 11.46
N PRO A 196 29.30 -22.83 11.91
CA PRO A 196 30.33 -23.62 12.59
C PRO A 196 29.86 -24.27 13.91
N ILE A 197 28.83 -23.72 14.57
CA ILE A 197 28.31 -24.25 15.84
C ILE A 197 27.79 -25.68 15.65
N ALA A 198 27.10 -25.95 14.54
CA ALA A 198 26.60 -27.29 14.22
C ALA A 198 27.74 -28.32 14.06
N LYS A 199 28.97 -27.86 13.84
CA LYS A 199 30.19 -28.68 13.72
C LYS A 199 31.05 -28.64 14.99
N GLY A 200 30.52 -28.14 16.10
CA GLY A 200 31.24 -27.99 17.37
C GLY A 200 32.36 -26.93 17.34
N ARG A 201 32.34 -26.01 16.37
CA ARG A 201 33.36 -24.96 16.21
C ARG A 201 32.83 -23.61 16.69
N ALA A 202 33.73 -22.79 17.26
CA ALA A 202 33.40 -21.47 17.76
C ALA A 202 33.11 -20.46 16.65
N VAL A 203 32.16 -19.55 16.89
CA VAL A 203 31.90 -18.38 16.04
C VAL A 203 33.03 -17.36 16.18
N LYS A 204 33.53 -16.85 15.06
CA LYS A 204 34.62 -15.87 15.04
C LYS A 204 34.07 -14.44 15.13
N LYS A 205 33.91 -13.93 16.36
CA LYS A 205 33.39 -12.56 16.65
C LYS A 205 34.05 -11.48 15.78
N GLY A 206 35.39 -11.39 15.78
CA GLY A 206 36.11 -10.34 15.05
C GLY A 206 35.84 -10.34 13.54
N MET A 207 35.81 -11.53 12.91
CA MET A 207 35.53 -11.65 11.48
C MET A 207 34.09 -11.25 11.14
N LEU A 208 33.12 -11.60 11.99
CA LEU A 208 31.73 -11.17 11.77
C LEU A 208 31.59 -9.66 11.95
N GLN A 209 32.22 -9.11 12.98
CA GLN A 209 32.18 -7.68 13.30
C GLN A 209 32.75 -6.83 12.15
N GLU A 210 33.94 -7.17 11.64
CA GLU A 210 34.55 -6.50 10.48
C GLU A 210 33.64 -6.55 9.24
N ALA A 211 32.90 -7.64 9.06
CA ALA A 211 32.06 -7.85 7.89
C ALA A 211 30.72 -7.08 7.93
N ILE A 212 30.21 -6.67 9.10
CA ILE A 212 28.85 -6.11 9.22
C ILE A 212 28.77 -4.74 9.90
N VAL A 213 29.80 -4.28 10.61
CA VAL A 213 29.70 -3.07 11.44
C VAL A 213 29.26 -1.83 10.65
N TYR A 214 29.78 -1.64 9.43
CA TYR A 214 29.40 -0.51 8.58
C TYR A 214 27.99 -0.66 8.02
N ASP A 215 27.60 -1.87 7.62
CA ASP A 215 26.24 -2.14 7.14
C ASP A 215 25.21 -1.85 8.25
N CYS A 216 25.51 -2.23 9.50
CA CYS A 216 24.66 -1.91 10.65
C CYS A 216 24.60 -0.40 10.95
N ARG A 217 25.72 0.34 10.82
CA ARG A 217 25.73 1.80 10.96
C ARG A 217 24.85 2.48 9.90
N HIS A 218 25.05 2.11 8.63
CA HIS A 218 24.28 2.68 7.53
C HIS A 218 22.80 2.32 7.63
N ALA A 219 22.47 1.09 8.02
CA ALA A 219 21.09 0.68 8.26
C ALA A 219 20.45 1.45 9.42
N HIS A 220 21.20 1.70 10.51
CA HIS A 220 20.74 2.56 11.61
C HIS A 220 20.43 3.99 11.14
N ASP A 221 21.31 4.58 10.34
CA ASP A 221 21.13 5.94 9.82
C ASP A 221 19.94 6.05 8.85
N LEU A 222 19.77 5.04 7.97
CA LEU A 222 18.61 4.95 7.09
C LEU A 222 17.30 4.80 7.88
N LEU A 223 17.26 3.91 8.88
CA LEU A 223 16.07 3.72 9.72
C LEU A 223 15.67 5.04 10.41
N ASN A 224 16.65 5.78 10.92
CA ASN A 224 16.42 7.11 11.51
C ASN A 224 15.90 8.12 10.48
N SER A 225 16.41 8.07 9.25
CA SER A 225 15.96 8.96 8.18
C SER A 225 14.55 8.64 7.67
N ILE A 226 14.12 7.37 7.75
CA ILE A 226 12.83 6.89 7.25
C ILE A 226 11.72 7.06 8.29
N ALA A 227 11.96 6.60 9.53
CA ALA A 227 10.89 6.36 10.49
C ALA A 227 10.98 7.20 11.78
N ALA A 228 12.16 7.72 12.13
CA ALA A 228 12.31 8.45 13.38
C ALA A 228 11.81 9.90 13.26
N PRO A 229 10.89 10.35 14.13
CA PRO A 229 10.43 11.73 14.11
C PRO A 229 11.56 12.68 14.50
N MET A 230 11.57 13.89 13.93
CA MET A 230 12.54 14.91 14.32
C MET A 230 12.21 15.43 15.72
N LYS A 231 13.21 15.43 16.61
CA LYS A 231 13.09 15.98 17.96
C LYS A 231 13.48 17.45 17.96
N ALA A 232 12.55 18.30 18.38
CA ALA A 232 12.86 19.68 18.68
C ALA A 232 13.77 19.76 19.90
N GLU A 233 14.92 20.39 19.74
CA GLU A 233 15.84 20.68 20.84
C GLU A 233 15.40 21.97 21.55
N LEU A 234 15.65 22.04 22.86
CA LEU A 234 15.34 23.23 23.67
C LEU A 234 16.14 24.47 23.25
N VAL A 235 17.22 24.25 22.50
CA VAL A 235 18.15 25.29 22.06
C VAL A 235 17.77 25.72 20.64
N ALA A 236 17.20 26.92 20.49
CA ALA A 236 16.63 27.38 19.22
C ALA A 236 17.62 27.45 18.03
N HIS A 237 18.92 27.52 18.30
CA HIS A 237 19.95 27.65 17.25
C HIS A 237 20.53 26.31 16.78
N VAL A 238 20.11 25.17 17.33
CA VAL A 238 20.61 23.85 16.90
C VAL A 238 19.63 23.17 15.94
N ASN A 239 20.17 22.49 14.94
CA ASN A 239 19.39 21.66 14.04
C ASN A 239 18.76 20.50 14.81
N TRP A 240 17.49 20.21 14.50
CA TRP A 240 16.81 19.04 15.04
C TRP A 240 17.50 17.76 14.59
N ARG A 241 17.42 16.73 15.42
CA ARG A 241 17.96 15.40 15.15
C ARG A 241 16.85 14.36 15.16
N PRO A 242 17.00 13.24 14.42
CA PRO A 242 16.08 12.13 14.55
C PRO A 242 15.98 11.65 16.01
N ALA A 243 14.76 11.46 16.49
CA ALA A 243 14.49 10.95 17.82
C ALA A 243 14.73 9.44 17.89
N ARG A 244 14.62 8.89 19.10
CA ARG A 244 14.41 7.45 19.25
C ARG A 244 12.98 7.12 18.85
N LEU A 245 12.79 5.94 18.28
CA LEU A 245 11.45 5.40 18.05
C LEU A 245 10.74 5.15 19.38
N PRO A 246 9.40 5.03 19.40
CA PRO A 246 8.65 4.80 20.64
C PRO A 246 9.16 3.58 21.40
N GLU A 247 9.44 3.75 22.70
CA GLU A 247 9.85 2.65 23.58
C GLU A 247 8.77 1.56 23.60
N GLY A 248 9.21 0.29 23.64
CA GLY A 248 8.33 -0.89 23.57
C GLY A 248 7.96 -1.34 22.15
N SER A 249 8.24 -0.55 21.10
CA SER A 249 8.00 -1.00 19.72
C SER A 249 9.09 -1.96 19.23
N ALA A 250 8.72 -2.95 18.42
CA ALA A 250 9.66 -3.86 17.75
C ALA A 250 10.72 -3.09 16.94
N TRP A 251 10.31 -2.01 16.25
CA TRP A 251 11.22 -1.14 15.50
C TRP A 251 12.21 -0.39 16.39
N ARG A 252 11.85 -0.06 17.64
CA ARG A 252 12.78 0.53 18.61
C ARG A 252 13.83 -0.47 19.07
N THR A 253 13.48 -1.75 19.20
CA THR A 253 14.43 -2.84 19.44
C THR A 253 15.42 -2.95 18.29
N VAL A 254 14.94 -2.96 17.04
CA VAL A 254 15.79 -2.95 15.83
C VAL A 254 16.72 -1.74 15.82
N GLN A 255 16.20 -0.54 16.11
CA GLN A 255 17.00 0.70 16.17
C GLN A 255 18.13 0.59 17.19
N ALA A 256 17.83 0.11 18.42
CA ALA A 256 18.83 -0.08 19.46
C ALA A 256 19.89 -1.11 19.05
N LEU A 257 19.45 -2.22 18.46
CA LEU A 257 20.30 -3.30 18.04
C LEU A 257 21.29 -2.84 16.95
N LEU A 258 20.80 -2.14 15.92
CA LEU A 258 21.66 -1.63 14.85
C LEU A 258 22.68 -0.60 15.37
N HIS A 259 22.27 0.27 16.30
CA HIS A 259 23.19 1.16 16.98
C HIS A 259 24.30 0.39 17.71
N ARG A 260 23.93 -0.65 18.47
CA ARG A 260 24.85 -1.52 19.20
C ARG A 260 25.79 -2.29 18.27
N MET A 261 25.25 -2.90 17.22
CA MET A 261 26.01 -3.67 16.23
C MET A 261 26.94 -2.79 15.39
N GLY A 262 26.55 -1.54 15.14
CA GLY A 262 27.40 -0.53 14.51
C GLY A 262 28.49 0.03 15.44
N GLY A 263 28.36 -0.13 16.76
CA GLY A 263 29.41 0.24 17.71
C GLY A 263 30.47 -0.86 17.83
N VAL A 264 31.76 -0.50 17.83
CA VAL A 264 32.84 -1.50 18.00
C VAL A 264 32.85 -2.04 19.44
N ASP A 265 32.50 -1.19 20.41
CA ASP A 265 32.55 -1.48 21.85
C ASP A 265 31.23 -2.05 22.39
N GLY A 266 30.17 -2.10 21.58
CA GLY A 266 28.84 -2.52 22.02
C GLY A 266 28.60 -4.03 22.05
N TRP A 267 29.53 -4.82 21.51
CA TRP A 267 29.34 -6.26 21.31
C TRP A 267 29.68 -7.05 22.58
N PRO A 268 28.84 -8.02 22.99
CA PRO A 268 29.04 -8.81 24.19
C PRO A 268 30.33 -9.65 24.14
N ASP A 269 30.78 -10.12 25.30
CA ASP A 269 31.98 -10.93 25.41
C ASP A 269 31.85 -12.31 24.73
N ARG A 270 32.94 -13.08 24.72
CA ARG A 270 32.97 -14.37 24.03
C ARG A 270 31.95 -15.39 24.58
N THR A 271 31.64 -15.33 25.87
CA THR A 271 30.73 -16.28 26.52
C THR A 271 29.27 -15.99 26.19
N GLU A 272 28.91 -14.72 26.09
CA GLU A 272 27.54 -14.29 25.82
C GLU A 272 27.26 -14.11 24.32
N PHE A 273 28.30 -14.01 23.49
CA PHE A 273 28.18 -13.66 22.07
C PHE A 273 27.25 -14.56 21.27
N VAL A 274 27.34 -15.87 21.44
CA VAL A 274 26.49 -16.82 20.71
C VAL A 274 25.03 -16.71 21.15
N GLY A 275 24.79 -16.62 22.46
CA GLY A 275 23.45 -16.44 23.02
C GLY A 275 22.81 -15.13 22.54
N TRP A 276 23.59 -14.05 22.50
CA TRP A 276 23.16 -12.76 21.96
C TRP A 276 22.77 -12.84 20.47
N LEU A 277 23.56 -13.55 19.65
CA LEU A 277 23.23 -13.73 18.24
C LEU A 277 21.89 -14.48 18.05
N GLN A 278 21.65 -15.52 18.85
CA GLN A 278 20.45 -16.36 18.76
C GLN A 278 19.20 -15.71 19.33
N ALA A 279 19.32 -15.06 20.48
CA ALA A 279 18.18 -14.53 21.23
C ALA A 279 17.79 -13.11 20.82
N GLU A 280 18.74 -12.28 20.38
CA GLU A 280 18.47 -10.88 20.06
C GLU A 280 18.68 -10.58 18.57
N VAL A 281 19.85 -10.92 18.02
CA VAL A 281 20.24 -10.46 16.67
C VAL A 281 19.42 -11.12 15.58
N ILE A 282 19.40 -12.45 15.52
CA ILE A 282 18.70 -13.19 14.47
C ILE A 282 17.19 -12.87 14.47
N PRO A 283 16.47 -12.93 15.61
CA PRO A 283 15.04 -12.59 15.63
C PRO A 283 14.75 -11.17 15.13
N ALA A 284 15.54 -10.17 15.54
CA ALA A 284 15.35 -8.79 15.09
C ALA A 284 15.63 -8.62 13.59
N LEU A 285 16.65 -9.31 13.06
CA LEU A 285 16.94 -9.30 11.63
C LEU A 285 15.84 -9.99 10.82
N ARG A 286 15.28 -11.11 11.32
CA ARG A 286 14.17 -11.81 10.67
C ARG A 286 12.85 -11.03 10.74
N PHE A 287 12.59 -10.31 11.83
CA PHE A 287 11.48 -9.36 11.88
C PHE A 287 11.55 -8.34 10.75
N VAL A 288 12.75 -7.81 10.47
CA VAL A 288 12.92 -6.81 9.40
C VAL A 288 12.87 -7.44 8.00
N VAL A 289 13.52 -8.58 7.80
CA VAL A 289 13.71 -9.16 6.45
C VAL A 289 12.57 -10.10 6.05
N HIS A 290 11.95 -10.79 7.00
CA HIS A 290 10.91 -11.79 6.78
C HIS A 290 9.55 -11.41 7.38
N GLY A 291 9.49 -10.40 8.24
CA GLY A 291 8.24 -9.98 8.90
C GLY A 291 7.83 -10.88 10.07
N GLU A 292 8.76 -11.69 10.61
CA GLU A 292 8.51 -12.55 11.78
C GLU A 292 8.29 -11.70 13.05
N ALA A 293 7.32 -12.04 13.89
CA ALA A 293 7.08 -11.31 15.14
C ALA A 293 8.28 -11.42 16.12
N LEU A 294 8.68 -10.30 16.73
CA LEU A 294 9.77 -10.26 17.72
C LEU A 294 9.35 -10.73 19.12
N THR A 295 8.05 -10.69 19.41
CA THR A 295 7.44 -11.10 20.68
C THR A 295 6.24 -11.97 20.38
N SER A 296 6.34 -13.26 20.71
CA SER A 296 5.16 -14.11 20.90
C SER A 296 4.50 -13.70 22.22
N THR A 297 3.80 -12.56 22.23
CA THR A 297 2.83 -12.29 23.28
C THR A 297 1.60 -13.13 22.98
N GLU A 298 1.19 -13.93 23.96
CA GLU A 298 0.05 -14.86 23.94
C GLU A 298 -1.28 -14.20 23.51
N GLU A 299 -1.32 -12.86 23.41
CA GLU A 299 -2.42 -12.06 22.87
C GLU A 299 -2.67 -12.27 21.36
N GLU A 300 -1.69 -12.72 20.57
CA GLU A 300 -1.95 -13.07 19.14
C GLU A 300 -2.80 -14.35 18.99
N MET A 301 -2.84 -15.21 20.02
CA MET A 301 -3.66 -16.42 20.01
C MET A 301 -5.16 -16.11 20.23
N GLU A 302 -5.49 -15.01 20.91
CA GLU A 302 -6.89 -14.55 21.12
C GLU A 302 -7.42 -13.71 19.94
N ILE A 303 -6.54 -13.02 19.20
CA ILE A 303 -6.92 -12.26 18.00
C ILE A 303 -7.17 -13.21 16.81
N ALA A 304 -6.49 -14.35 16.74
CA ALA A 304 -6.76 -15.37 15.74
C ALA A 304 -8.19 -15.94 15.88
N ASP A 305 -8.64 -16.19 17.12
CA ASP A 305 -9.95 -16.80 17.42
C ASP A 305 -11.11 -15.79 17.27
N THR A 306 -10.87 -14.48 17.41
CA THR A 306 -11.87 -13.43 17.19
C THR A 306 -11.91 -12.89 15.75
N SER A 307 -10.87 -13.15 14.95
CA SER A 307 -10.83 -12.76 13.54
C SER A 307 -11.71 -13.64 12.64
N ASP A 308 -11.97 -14.89 13.04
CA ASP A 308 -12.79 -15.83 12.27
C ASP A 308 -14.30 -15.50 12.37
N ASP A 309 -14.73 -14.87 13.47
CA ASP A 309 -16.13 -14.49 13.69
C ASP A 309 -16.50 -13.10 13.12
N LEU A 310 -15.53 -12.20 12.88
CA LEU A 310 -15.76 -10.89 12.27
C LEU A 310 -15.67 -10.91 10.73
N ALA A 311 -15.18 -11.98 10.12
CA ALA A 311 -15.09 -12.13 8.67
C ALA A 311 -16.46 -12.36 7.98
N SER A 312 -17.53 -12.53 8.75
CA SER A 312 -18.87 -12.83 8.22
C SER A 312 -19.80 -11.61 8.09
N GLN A 313 -19.37 -10.38 8.40
CA GLN A 313 -20.17 -9.18 8.17
C GLN A 313 -19.33 -7.97 7.71
N GLU A 314 -19.24 -7.73 6.40
CA GLU A 314 -19.46 -6.39 5.83
C GLU A 314 -19.57 -6.42 4.28
N PRO A 315 -20.61 -5.82 3.68
CA PRO A 315 -20.63 -5.46 2.28
C PRO A 315 -20.13 -4.01 2.04
N ALA A 316 -19.30 -3.83 1.01
CA ALA A 316 -19.20 -2.66 0.14
C ALA A 316 -19.03 -1.21 0.71
N GLU A 317 -18.59 -1.00 1.96
CA GLU A 317 -18.24 0.36 2.47
C GLU A 317 -16.74 0.59 2.72
N ALA A 318 -15.87 -0.38 2.44
CA ALA A 318 -14.43 -0.28 2.74
C ALA A 318 -13.67 0.79 1.92
N SER A 319 -14.10 1.10 0.68
CA SER A 319 -13.37 2.07 -0.16
C SER A 319 -13.65 3.53 0.21
N ASP A 320 -14.82 3.83 0.78
CA ASP A 320 -15.17 5.21 1.19
C ASP A 320 -14.65 5.50 2.61
N ARG A 321 -14.55 4.46 3.46
CA ARG A 321 -14.00 4.56 4.82
C ARG A 321 -12.49 4.80 4.84
N VAL A 322 -11.74 4.25 3.87
CA VAL A 322 -10.29 4.47 3.74
C VAL A 322 -9.99 5.89 3.25
N GLN A 323 -10.71 6.40 2.25
CA GLN A 323 -10.55 7.78 1.79
C GLN A 323 -10.97 8.81 2.84
N ARG A 324 -12.06 8.54 3.57
CA ARG A 324 -12.53 9.40 4.66
C ARG A 324 -11.59 9.34 5.88
N GLY A 325 -10.91 8.22 6.10
CA GLY A 325 -9.87 8.05 7.13
C GLY A 325 -8.58 8.78 6.81
N GLU A 326 -8.15 8.79 5.54
CA GLU A 326 -7.00 9.55 5.05
C GLU A 326 -7.26 11.07 5.08
N GLU A 327 -8.46 11.53 4.71
CA GLU A 327 -8.86 12.93 4.86
C GLU A 327 -8.96 13.36 6.33
N ALA A 328 -9.49 12.51 7.21
CA ALA A 328 -9.59 12.80 8.64
C ALA A 328 -8.22 12.85 9.34
N THR A 329 -7.27 12.00 8.94
CA THR A 329 -5.89 12.04 9.44
C THR A 329 -5.13 13.26 8.93
N LEU A 330 -5.28 13.63 7.65
CA LEU A 330 -4.76 14.89 7.09
C LEU A 330 -5.36 16.12 7.78
N ALA A 331 -6.67 16.11 8.07
CA ALA A 331 -7.33 17.19 8.81
C ALA A 331 -6.81 17.30 10.25
N ARG A 332 -6.52 16.17 10.90
CA ARG A 332 -5.96 16.13 12.26
C ARG A 332 -4.50 16.62 12.30
N ILE A 333 -3.69 16.26 11.31
CA ILE A 333 -2.32 16.75 11.15
C ILE A 333 -2.32 18.26 10.87
N ASN A 334 -3.20 18.75 9.99
CA ASN A 334 -3.33 20.19 9.70
C ASN A 334 -3.86 20.98 10.89
N SER A 335 -4.75 20.40 11.71
CA SER A 335 -5.24 21.00 12.96
C SER A 335 -4.12 21.19 14.00
N VAL A 336 -3.26 20.17 14.16
CA VAL A 336 -2.08 20.26 15.04
C VAL A 336 -1.10 21.32 14.54
N PHE A 337 -0.88 21.41 13.23
CA PHE A 337 0.03 22.40 12.65
C PHE A 337 -0.50 23.84 12.74
N ASN A 338 -1.80 24.04 12.51
CA ASN A 338 -2.44 25.36 12.64
C ASN A 338 -2.57 25.81 14.10
N GLY A 339 -2.67 24.87 15.05
CA GLY A 339 -2.64 25.17 16.49
C GLY A 339 -1.28 25.67 17.00
N MET A 340 -0.18 25.34 16.30
CA MET A 340 1.17 25.84 16.62
C MET A 340 1.47 27.23 16.04
N ILE A 341 0.63 27.76 15.15
CA ILE A 341 0.83 29.06 14.46
C ILE A 341 -0.04 30.19 15.09
N ALA A 342 -0.78 29.92 16.18
CA ALA A 342 -1.46 30.99 16.90
C ALA A 342 -0.43 31.88 17.63
N PRO A 343 -0.32 33.19 17.30
CA PRO A 343 0.53 34.08 18.07
C PRO A 343 -0.07 34.27 19.47
N ALA A 344 0.77 34.12 20.49
CA ALA A 344 0.44 34.60 21.83
C ALA A 344 0.06 36.08 21.76
N SER A 345 -1.20 36.40 22.04
CA SER A 345 -1.72 37.77 22.09
C SER A 345 -1.08 38.58 23.24
N PRO A 346 -1.07 39.91 23.18
CA PRO A 346 -0.02 40.76 23.74
C PRO A 346 -0.21 41.03 25.24
N ALA A 347 0.82 40.77 26.03
CA ALA A 347 0.94 41.28 27.38
C ALA A 347 1.71 42.62 27.34
N GLY A 348 0.99 43.73 27.49
CA GLY A 348 1.56 45.07 27.51
C GLY A 348 0.78 46.01 28.41
N ALA A 349 0.52 45.61 29.65
CA ALA A 349 0.00 46.52 30.68
C ALA A 349 1.07 47.58 31.01
N SER A 350 0.83 48.83 30.62
CA SER A 350 1.67 49.98 30.96
C SER A 350 1.88 50.11 32.46
N ARG A 351 3.11 49.85 32.89
CA ARG A 351 3.60 50.11 34.24
C ARG A 351 3.85 51.61 34.39
N LYS A 352 3.20 52.20 35.41
CA LYS A 352 3.32 53.59 35.87
C LYS A 352 4.77 54.09 35.84
N ARG A 353 4.98 55.24 35.18
CA ARG A 353 6.19 56.06 35.30
C ARG A 353 6.38 56.49 36.76
N ARG A 354 7.46 56.03 37.39
CA ARG A 354 8.01 56.63 38.61
C ARG A 354 9.03 57.67 38.15
N SER A 355 8.75 58.93 38.44
CA SER A 355 9.66 60.05 38.31
C SER A 355 10.83 59.90 39.28
N VAL A 356 12.05 60.13 38.80
CA VAL A 356 13.22 60.45 39.63
C VAL A 356 13.66 61.85 39.21
N PRO A 357 13.94 62.76 40.16
CA PRO A 357 14.25 64.15 39.85
C PRO A 357 15.70 64.32 39.39
N SER A 358 15.87 65.27 38.48
CA SER A 358 17.14 65.81 37.99
C SER A 358 17.88 66.53 39.12
N ALA A 359 19.15 66.19 39.33
CA ALA A 359 20.08 66.96 40.14
C ALA A 359 21.42 67.10 39.39
N ALA A 360 21.63 68.27 38.81
CA ALA A 360 22.94 68.84 38.51
C ALA A 360 22.79 70.38 38.42
N ALA A 361 23.21 71.08 39.47
CA ALA A 361 23.67 72.47 39.40
C ALA A 361 24.50 72.78 40.65
N ALA A 362 25.70 73.35 40.39
CA ALA A 362 26.75 73.82 41.29
C ALA A 362 27.72 72.76 41.83
#